data_AF-A0A429S0I8-F1
#
_entry.id   AF-A0A429S0I8-F1
#
_cell.length_a   1.000
_cell.length_b   1.000
_cell.length_c   1.000
_cell.angle_alpha   90.00
_cell.angle_beta   90.00
_cell.angle_gamma   90.00
#
_symmetry.space_group_name_H-M   'P 1'
#
loop_
_entity.id
_entity.type
_entity.pdbx_description
1 polymer ?
#
loop_
_entity_poly.entity_id
_entity_poly.type
_entity_poly.pdbx_seq_one_letter_code
_entity_poly.pdbx_strand_id
1 'polypeptide(L)' 'MADPSDYEKAMPRVQEHVARFEKALTEIRATHAGRPAPEVKEALLAAGERYCVRIANEVAQDAAERIADGTL' A
#
# COMPACT_ATOMS: atom_id res chain seq x y z
N MET A 1 24.14 -5.19 -16.95
CA MET A 1 22.96 -4.53 -17.54
C MET A 1 21.77 -5.44 -17.26
N ALA A 2 20.65 -4.91 -16.76
CA ALA A 2 19.46 -5.72 -16.59
C ALA A 2 18.87 -6.02 -17.97
N ASP A 3 18.64 -7.28 -18.28
CA ASP A 3 17.98 -7.68 -19.52
C ASP A 3 16.53 -7.16 -19.50
N PRO A 4 16.04 -6.48 -20.55
CA PRO A 4 14.67 -5.99 -20.60
C PRO A 4 13.63 -7.12 -20.47
N SER A 5 13.99 -8.33 -20.91
CA SER A 5 13.19 -9.55 -20.79
C SER A 5 12.96 -9.99 -19.33
N ASP A 6 13.84 -9.65 -18.39
CA ASP A 6 13.66 -9.92 -16.97
C ASP A 6 12.59 -9.01 -16.35
N TYR A 7 12.43 -7.81 -16.90
CA TYR A 7 11.38 -6.87 -16.48
C TYR A 7 9.99 -7.38 -16.88
N GLU A 8 9.85 -7.89 -18.11
CA GLU A 8 8.60 -8.49 -18.61
C GLU A 8 8.19 -9.73 -17.81
N LYS A 9 9.17 -10.54 -17.37
CA LYS A 9 8.91 -11.71 -16.51
C LYS A 9 8.55 -11.33 -15.07
N ALA A 10 9.02 -10.18 -14.59
CA ALA A 10 8.68 -9.65 -13.26
C ALA A 10 7.31 -8.95 -13.22
N MET A 11 6.84 -8.44 -14.37
CA MET A 11 5.59 -7.70 -14.51
C MET A 11 4.34 -8.38 -13.89
N PRO A 12 4.08 -9.70 -14.04
CA PRO A 12 2.95 -10.34 -13.36
C PRO A 12 3.09 -10.36 -11.84
N ARG A 13 4.32 -10.48 -11.31
CA ARG A 13 4.58 -10.44 -9.85
C ARG A 13 4.37 -9.02 -9.31
N VAL A 14 4.76 -8.01 -10.08
CA VAL A 14 4.52 -6.61 -9.73
C VAL A 14 3.02 -6.31 -9.73
N GLN A 15 2.27 -6.77 -10.73
CA GLN A 15 0.81 -6.60 -10.77
C GLN A 15 0.11 -7.26 -9.58
N GLU A 16 0.52 -8.48 -9.21
CA GLU A 16 -0.02 -9.16 -8.04
C GLU A 16 0.30 -8.40 -6.74
N HIS A 17 1.50 -7.86 -6.62
CA HIS A 17 1.91 -7.04 -5.48
C HIS A 17 1.08 -5.75 -5.39
N VAL A 18 0.87 -5.05 -6.51
CA VAL A 18 0.05 -3.84 -6.58
C VAL A 18 -1.40 -4.14 -6.21
N ALA A 19 -1.99 -5.21 -6.75
CA ALA A 19 -3.37 -5.57 -6.44
C ALA A 19 -3.58 -5.89 -4.94
N ARG A 20 -2.59 -6.49 -4.28
CA ARG A 20 -2.62 -6.73 -2.82
C ARG A 20 -2.49 -5.43 -2.03
N PHE A 21 -1.62 -4.53 -2.47
CA PHE A 21 -1.48 -3.20 -1.87
C PHE A 21 -2.77 -2.37 -2.01
N GLU A 22 -3.41 -2.37 -3.17
CA GLU A 22 -4.68 -1.69 -3.41
C GLU A 22 -5.80 -2.22 -2.51
N LYS A 23 -5.84 -3.54 -2.25
CA LYS A 23 -6.78 -4.13 -1.29
C LYS A 23 -6.53 -3.63 0.14
N ALA A 24 -5.28 -3.62 0.57
CA ALA A 24 -4.90 -3.08 1.88
C ALA A 24 -5.31 -1.60 2.02
N LEU A 25 -5.01 -0.78 1.01
CA LEU A 25 -5.41 0.63 0.98
C LEU A 25 -6.92 0.81 1.02
N THR A 26 -7.67 0.06 0.22
CA THR A 26 -9.13 0.17 0.15
C THR A 26 -9.78 -0.21 1.48
N GLU A 27 -9.30 -1.27 2.13
CA GLU A 27 -9.76 -1.70 3.46
C GLU A 27 -9.50 -0.61 4.52
N ILE A 28 -8.28 -0.07 4.56
CA ILE A 28 -7.90 0.97 5.53
C ILE A 28 -8.64 2.27 5.25
N ARG A 29 -8.80 2.67 3.99
CA ARG A 29 -9.61 3.83 3.64
C ARG A 29 -11.05 3.68 4.11
N ALA A 30 -11.68 2.52 3.90
CA ALA A 30 -13.06 2.29 4.32
C ALA A 30 -13.24 2.28 5.85
N THR A 31 -12.22 1.85 6.59
CA THR A 31 -12.31 1.65 8.05
C THR A 31 -11.71 2.80 8.88
N HIS A 32 -10.74 3.53 8.32
CA HIS A 32 -9.94 4.55 9.02
C HIS A 32 -9.94 5.92 8.31
N ALA A 33 -10.81 6.17 7.33
CA ALA A 33 -10.99 7.52 6.79
C ALA A 33 -11.33 8.53 7.92
N GLY A 34 -10.63 9.68 7.92
CA GLY A 34 -10.79 10.71 8.95
C GLY A 34 -10.16 10.41 10.32
N ARG A 35 -9.44 9.27 10.45
CA ARG A 35 -8.58 8.99 11.62
C ARG A 35 -7.25 9.74 11.50
N PRO A 36 -6.54 9.99 12.62
CA PRO A 36 -5.24 10.63 12.58
C PRO A 36 -4.23 9.80 11.77
N ALA A 37 -3.43 10.46 10.94
CA ALA A 37 -2.41 9.85 10.09
C ALA A 37 -1.51 8.79 10.78
N PRO A 38 -1.02 8.97 12.03
CA PRO A 38 -0.25 7.91 12.68
C PRO A 38 -1.05 6.61 12.90
N GLU A 39 -2.33 6.69 13.26
CA GLU A 39 -3.21 5.52 13.45
C GLU A 39 -3.50 4.84 12.10
N VAL A 40 -3.76 5.62 11.05
CA VAL A 40 -3.96 5.12 9.69
C VAL A 40 -2.69 4.44 9.16
N LYS A 41 -1.51 4.99 9.46
CA LYS A 41 -0.21 4.45 9.06
C LYS A 41 0.05 3.09 9.70
N GLU A 42 -0.16 2.95 11.00
CA GLU A 42 -0.01 1.67 11.70
C GLU A 42 -0.99 0.62 11.16
N ALA A 43 -2.25 1.02 10.95
CA ALA A 43 -3.26 0.15 10.35
C ALA A 43 -2.88 -0.28 8.93
N LEU A 44 -2.30 0.62 8.12
CA LEU A 44 -1.84 0.32 6.77
C LEU A 44 -0.65 -0.64 6.76
N LEU A 45 0.32 -0.46 7.65
CA LEU A 45 1.44 -1.40 7.80
C LEU A 45 0.94 -2.79 8.19
N ALA A 46 0.05 -2.87 9.18
CA ALA A 46 -0.56 -4.13 9.61
C ALA A 46 -1.38 -4.80 8.50
N ALA A 47 -2.14 -4.02 7.72
CA ALA A 47 -2.85 -4.52 6.55
C ALA A 47 -1.89 -5.04 5.48
N GLY A 48 -0.79 -4.32 5.22
CA GLY A 48 0.28 -4.78 4.34
C GLY A 48 0.81 -6.15 4.73
N GLU A 49 1.14 -6.35 6.01
CA GLU A 49 1.57 -7.67 6.52
C GLU A 49 0.51 -8.75 6.31
N ARG A 50 -0.76 -8.46 6.58
CA ARG A 50 -1.89 -9.38 6.35
C ARG A 50 -2.05 -9.78 4.88
N TYR A 51 -1.79 -8.85 3.96
CA TYR A 51 -1.86 -9.07 2.52
C TYR A 51 -0.52 -9.56 1.93
N CYS A 52 0.47 -9.93 2.76
CA CYS A 52 1.81 -10.34 2.33
C CYS A 52 2.50 -9.31 1.42
N VAL A 53 2.31 -8.02 1.72
CA VAL A 53 2.89 -6.88 1.03
C VAL A 53 3.72 -6.07 2.00
N ARG A 54 5.01 -5.91 1.70
CA ARG A 54 5.89 -5.05 2.48
C ARG A 54 5.72 -3.60 2.03
N ILE A 55 4.94 -2.83 2.79
CA ILE A 55 4.76 -1.41 2.53
C ILE A 55 5.94 -0.65 3.15
N ALA A 56 6.58 0.20 2.37
CA ALA A 56 7.64 1.06 2.87
C ALA A 56 7.06 2.11 3.84
N ASN A 57 7.81 2.45 4.87
CA ASN A 57 7.35 3.37 5.92
C ASN A 57 6.97 4.76 5.38
N GLU A 58 7.71 5.24 4.38
CA GLU A 58 7.44 6.50 3.67
C GLU A 58 6.14 6.44 2.87
N VAL A 59 5.92 5.35 2.14
CA VAL A 59 4.68 5.12 1.37
C VAL A 59 3.49 4.99 2.31
N ALA A 60 3.65 4.30 3.44
CA ALA A 60 2.59 4.15 4.43
C ALA A 60 2.21 5.50 5.06
N GLN A 61 3.20 6.36 5.33
CA GLN A 61 2.97 7.70 5.87
C GLN A 61 2.25 8.60 4.86
N ASP A 62 2.75 8.69 3.64
CA ASP A 62 2.17 9.54 2.59
C ASP A 62 0.74 9.08 2.22
N ALA A 63 0.50 7.76 2.19
CA ALA A 63 -0.86 7.23 2.02
C ALA A 63 -1.76 7.53 3.23
N ALA A 64 -1.24 7.41 4.44
CA ALA A 64 -1.98 7.71 5.66
C ALA A 64 -2.37 9.18 5.77
N GLU A 65 -1.49 10.10 5.38
CA GLU A 65 -1.79 11.54 5.32
C GLU A 65 -2.92 11.82 4.34
N ARG A 66 -2.91 11.20 3.14
CA ARG A 66 -4.00 11.38 2.17
C ARG A 66 -5.33 10.76 2.61
N ILE A 67 -5.31 9.62 3.29
CA ILE A 67 -6.51 8.97 3.84
C ILE A 67 -7.07 9.79 5.01
N ALA A 68 -6.21 10.36 5.85
CA ALA A 68 -6.61 11.22 6.97
C ALA A 68 -7.18 12.55 6.48
N ASP A 69 -6.60 13.13 5.43
CA ASP A 69 -7.05 14.37 4.78
C ASP A 69 -8.33 14.18 3.95
N GLY A 70 -8.67 12.94 3.58
CA GLY A 70 -9.85 12.61 2.79
C GLY A 70 -9.70 12.88 1.28
N THR A 71 -8.47 13.12 0.83
CA THR A 71 -8.12 13.45 -0.56
C THR A 71 -7.87 12.19 -1.42
N LEU A 72 -7.84 11.00 -0.80
CA LEU A 72 -7.75 9.72 -1.50
C LEU A 72 -9.14 9.16 -1.83
#